data_AF-A0A074Z0L7-F1
#
_entry.id   AF-A0A074Z0L7-F1
#
_cell.length_a   1.000
_cell.length_b   1.000
_cell.length_c   1.000
_cell.angle_alpha   90.00
_cell.angle_beta   90.00
_cell.angle_gamma   90.00
#
_symmetry.space_group_name_H-M   'P 1'
#
loop_
_entity.id
_entity.type
_entity.pdbx_description
1 polymer ?
#
loop_
_entity_poly.entity_id
_entity_poly.type
_entity_poly.pdbx_seq_one_letter_code
_entity_poly.pdbx_strand_id
1 'polypeptide(L)'
;MLTSEQTFDYTRVLDFRQATQKPASDRANVFHTYLVLRANKIPAENIITFAYDDIANNPKNPFPGQVFNDYELENVYKDVVIDYRRK
;
A
#
# COMPACT_ATOMS: atom_id res chain seq x y z
N MET A 1 -0.59 -10.73 -43.78
CA MET A 1 -1.49 -9.57 -43.93
C MET A 1 -1.93 -9.15 -42.54
N LEU A 2 -1.93 -7.84 -42.27
CA LEU A 2 -2.16 -7.17 -40.97
C LEU A 2 -3.64 -7.00 -40.64
N THR A 3 -3.97 -6.86 -39.35
CA THR A 3 -4.96 -5.96 -38.68
C THR A 3 -5.27 -6.53 -37.28
N SER A 4 -5.54 -5.81 -36.20
CA SER A 4 -5.24 -4.47 -35.69
C SER A 4 -5.84 -4.43 -34.27
N GLU A 5 -5.08 -3.89 -33.30
CA GLU A 5 -5.52 -3.28 -32.03
C GLU A 5 -6.35 -4.11 -31.04
N GLN A 6 -5.76 -4.37 -29.86
CA GLN A 6 -6.27 -3.78 -28.62
C GLN A 6 -5.22 -3.84 -27.51
N THR A 7 -4.64 -2.68 -27.25
CA THR A 7 -3.85 -2.33 -26.06
C THR A 7 -4.73 -2.54 -24.83
N PHE A 8 -4.62 -3.67 -24.14
CA PHE A 8 -5.31 -3.89 -22.87
C PHE A 8 -4.50 -3.27 -21.74
N ASP A 9 -4.90 -2.04 -21.46
CA ASP A 9 -4.67 -1.17 -20.31
C ASP A 9 -4.06 -1.84 -19.05
N TYR A 10 -3.00 -1.23 -18.53
CA TYR A 10 -2.26 -1.60 -17.32
C TYR A 10 -3.03 -1.32 -16.01
N THR A 11 -4.36 -1.37 -16.05
CA THR A 11 -5.21 -1.18 -14.86
C THR A 11 -5.57 -2.55 -14.29
N ARG A 12 -4.60 -3.22 -13.66
CA ARG A 12 -4.83 -4.46 -12.90
C ARG A 12 -5.57 -4.14 -11.61
N VAL A 13 -6.89 -4.22 -11.67
CA VAL A 13 -7.78 -4.33 -10.51
C VAL A 13 -7.36 -5.58 -9.72
N LEU A 14 -6.83 -5.37 -8.51
CA LEU A 14 -6.46 -6.44 -7.59
C LEU A 14 -7.75 -7.05 -6.99
N ASP A 15 -8.31 -8.05 -7.67
CA ASP A 15 -9.31 -8.95 -7.08
C ASP A 15 -8.59 -10.00 -6.21
N PHE A 16 -8.49 -9.72 -4.92
CA PHE A 16 -7.98 -10.66 -3.93
C PHE A 16 -9.10 -11.62 -3.49
N ARG A 17 -9.35 -12.65 -4.30
CA ARG A 17 -10.01 -13.87 -3.81
C ARG A 17 -9.10 -15.08 -3.95
N GLN A 18 -8.65 -15.51 -2.77
CA GLN A 18 -8.28 -16.86 -2.34
C GLN A 18 -6.80 -17.12 -2.08
N ALA A 19 -6.62 -17.54 -0.81
CA ALA A 19 -5.68 -18.54 -0.31
C ALA A 19 -4.25 -18.09 0.06
N THR A 20 -4.03 -18.18 1.39
CA THR A 20 -2.80 -18.51 2.13
C THR A 20 -1.86 -17.39 2.59
N GLN A 21 -1.73 -17.33 3.93
CA GLN A 21 -0.66 -16.77 4.76
C GLN A 21 -0.67 -15.27 5.13
N LYS A 22 -0.86 -15.04 6.44
CA LYS A 22 -0.42 -13.90 7.29
C LYS A 22 -1.33 -12.67 7.33
N PRO A 23 -1.88 -12.27 8.51
CA PRO A 23 -2.65 -11.04 8.65
C PRO A 23 -1.68 -9.87 8.74
N ALA A 24 -0.98 -9.59 7.66
CA ALA A 24 -0.62 -8.23 7.37
C ALA A 24 -1.95 -7.48 7.24
N SER A 25 -2.35 -6.74 8.27
CA SER A 25 -3.58 -5.94 8.22
C SER A 25 -3.61 -5.20 6.88
N ASP A 26 -4.72 -5.25 6.14
CA ASP A 26 -4.78 -4.73 4.76
C ASP A 26 -4.18 -3.32 4.64
N ARG A 27 -4.31 -2.53 5.70
CA ARG A 27 -3.77 -1.18 5.86
C ARG A 27 -2.23 -1.14 5.90
N ALA A 28 -1.57 -2.05 6.62
CA ALA A 28 -0.11 -2.16 6.63
C ALA A 28 0.46 -2.63 5.29
N ASN A 29 -0.29 -3.46 4.55
CA ASN A 29 0.08 -3.86 3.19
C ASN A 29 0.08 -2.68 2.21
N VAL A 30 -0.85 -1.73 2.34
CA VAL A 30 -0.87 -0.52 1.49
C VAL A 30 0.42 0.29 1.67
N PHE A 31 0.83 0.50 2.91
CA PHE A 31 2.05 1.25 3.23
C PHE A 31 3.33 0.52 2.77
N HIS A 32 3.40 -0.80 3.00
CA HIS A 32 4.51 -1.61 2.48
C HIS A 32 4.59 -1.55 0.95
N THR A 33 3.44 -1.65 0.25
CA THR A 33 3.38 -1.56 -1.21
C THR A 33 3.87 -0.20 -1.70
N TYR A 34 3.49 0.89 -1.03
CA TYR A 34 3.98 2.23 -1.35
C TYR A 34 5.52 2.30 -1.27
N LEU A 35 6.12 1.75 -0.21
CA LEU A 35 7.58 1.72 -0.06
C LEU A 35 8.26 0.90 -1.15
N VAL A 36 7.70 -0.25 -1.53
CA VAL A 36 8.22 -1.07 -2.64
C VAL A 36 8.18 -0.28 -3.96
N LEU A 37 7.10 0.46 -4.25
CA LEU A 37 7.00 1.29 -5.45
C LEU A 37 8.03 2.42 -5.44
N ARG A 38 8.22 3.07 -4.28
CA ARG A 38 9.24 4.10 -4.08
C ARG A 38 10.66 3.56 -4.25
N ALA A 39 10.95 2.36 -3.74
CA ALA A 39 12.24 1.68 -3.91
C ALA A 39 12.54 1.37 -5.39
N ASN A 40 11.50 1.13 -6.19
CA ASN A 40 11.57 0.95 -7.64
C ASN A 40 11.62 2.28 -8.42
N LYS A 41 11.87 3.42 -7.75
CA LYS A 41 12.03 4.76 -8.34
C LYS A 41 10.76 5.32 -9.00
N ILE A 42 9.58 4.84 -8.61
CA ILE A 42 8.31 5.48 -9.00
C ILE A 42 8.15 6.77 -8.19
N PRO A 43 7.95 7.94 -8.83
CA PRO A 43 7.71 9.20 -8.14
C PRO A 43 6.43 9.14 -7.28
N ALA A 44 6.39 9.85 -6.15
CA ALA A 44 5.21 9.86 -5.27
C ALA A 44 4.01 10.52 -5.96
N GLU A 45 4.23 11.53 -6.81
CA GLU A 45 3.13 12.14 -7.56
C GLU A 45 2.37 11.17 -8.48
N ASN A 46 2.97 10.01 -8.78
CA ASN A 46 2.38 8.96 -9.62
C ASN A 46 1.74 7.83 -8.79
N ILE A 47 1.75 7.93 -7.45
CA ILE A 47 1.21 6.92 -6.54
C ILE A 47 0.08 7.54 -5.74
N ILE A 48 -1.16 7.17 -6.06
CA ILE A 48 -2.35 7.64 -5.31
C ILE A 48 -2.65 6.65 -4.19
N THR A 49 -2.53 7.10 -2.94
CA THR A 49 -2.70 6.26 -1.75
C THR A 49 -4.00 6.56 -1.00
N PHE A 50 -4.79 5.51 -0.77
CA PHE A 50 -6.02 5.54 0.02
C PHE A 50 -5.82 4.75 1.31
N ALA A 51 -5.96 5.39 2.47
CA ALA A 51 -5.82 4.72 3.75
C ALA A 51 -6.74 5.30 4.83
N TYR A 52 -7.17 4.43 5.73
CA TYR A 52 -7.74 4.83 7.01
C TYR A 52 -6.54 5.06 7.93
N ASP A 53 -6.25 6.33 8.22
CA ASP A 53 -5.06 6.79 8.97
C ASP A 53 -5.28 6.68 10.50
N ASP A 54 -5.79 5.53 10.94
CA ASP A 54 -6.27 5.29 12.31
C ASP A 54 -5.41 4.30 13.10
N ILE A 55 -4.39 3.69 12.48
CA ILE A 55 -3.47 2.74 13.13
C ILE A 55 -2.30 3.46 13.78
N ALA A 56 -1.61 4.34 13.06
CA ALA A 56 -0.37 4.96 13.53
C ALA A 56 -0.60 5.74 14.84
N ASN A 57 -1.72 6.45 14.94
CA ASN A 57 -2.09 7.28 16.09
C ASN A 57 -3.11 6.60 17.03
N ASN A 58 -3.34 5.30 16.90
CA ASN A 58 -4.28 4.60 17.76
C ASN A 58 -3.77 4.60 19.22
N PRO A 59 -4.58 4.96 20.23
CA PRO A 59 -4.16 4.89 21.64
C PRO A 59 -3.75 3.48 22.10
N LYS A 60 -4.21 2.44 21.39
CA LYS A 60 -3.83 1.05 21.65
C LYS A 60 -2.53 0.63 20.97
N ASN A 61 -1.97 1.47 20.08
CA ASN A 61 -0.71 1.19 19.43
C ASN A 61 0.44 1.37 20.45
N PRO A 62 1.18 0.31 20.81
CA PRO A 62 2.32 0.43 21.73
C PRO A 62 3.48 1.25 21.15
N PHE A 63 3.48 1.51 19.83
CA PHE A 63 4.50 2.29 19.13
C PHE A 63 3.86 3.47 18.37
N PRO A 64 3.56 4.58 19.07
CA PRO A 64 2.88 5.73 18.46
C PRO A 64 3.61 6.26 17.22
N GLY A 65 2.87 6.48 16.13
CA GLY A 65 3.40 6.96 14.86
C GLY A 65 4.13 5.92 14.02
N GLN A 66 4.13 4.65 14.43
CA GLN A 66 4.81 3.56 13.72
C GLN A 66 3.80 2.47 13.35
N VAL A 67 3.96 1.91 12.16
CA VAL A 67 3.19 0.76 11.68
C VAL A 67 4.17 -0.26 11.14
N PHE A 68 4.00 -1.53 11.52
CA PHE A 68 4.87 -2.63 11.12
C PHE A 68 4.04 -3.67 10.36
N ASN A 69 4.61 -4.21 9.28
CA ASN A 69 3.94 -5.23 8.46
C ASN A 69 4.53 -6.65 8.62
N ASP A 70 5.67 -6.76 9.31
CA ASP A 70 6.41 -8.00 9.48
C ASP A 70 7.08 -8.10 10.86
N TYR A 71 7.89 -9.14 11.03
CA TYR A 71 8.65 -9.39 12.25
C TYR A 71 10.00 -8.66 12.27
N GLU A 72 10.41 -8.05 11.15
CA GLU A 72 11.64 -7.24 11.07
C GLU A 72 11.41 -5.85 11.69
N LEU A 73 10.15 -5.52 12.00
CA LEU A 73 9.74 -4.27 12.63
C LEU A 73 10.19 -3.05 11.83
N GLU A 74 10.11 -3.16 10.49
CA GLU A 74 10.31 -2.00 9.62
C GLU A 74 9.09 -1.08 9.71
N ASN A 75 9.32 0.20 10.02
CA ASN A 75 8.25 1.19 10.08
C ASN A 75 7.77 1.54 8.67
N VAL A 76 6.73 0.84 8.21
CA VAL A 76 6.18 1.01 6.86
C VAL A 76 5.38 2.31 6.69
N TYR A 77 4.99 2.96 7.78
CA TYR A 77 4.23 4.21 7.74
C TYR A 77 5.12 5.43 7.44
N LYS A 78 6.42 5.31 7.65
CA LYS A 78 7.36 6.41 7.49
C LYS A 78 7.39 6.86 6.02
N ASP A 79 7.33 8.18 5.81
CA ASP A 79 7.43 8.84 4.50
C ASP A 79 6.32 8.46 3.48
N VAL A 80 5.25 7.81 3.95
CA VAL A 80 4.06 7.55 3.14
C VAL A 80 3.28 8.85 2.96
N VAL A 81 2.97 9.18 1.71
CA VAL A 81 2.01 10.24 1.37
C VAL A 81 0.63 9.59 1.22
N ILE A 82 -0.34 10.06 2.03
CA ILE A 82 -1.73 9.59 1.94
C ILE A 82 -2.57 10.71 1.33
N ASP A 83 -2.99 10.51 0.08
CA ASP A 83 -3.78 11.48 -0.70
C ASP A 83 -5.23 11.55 -0.22
N TYR A 84 -5.81 10.41 0.13
CA TYR A 84 -7.18 10.33 0.61
C TYR A 84 -7.25 9.63 1.97
N ARG A 85 -7.54 10.43 2.99
CA ARG A 85 -7.76 9.96 4.37
C ARG A 85 -9.24 9.98 4.68
N ARG A 86 -9.77 8.85 5.13
CA ARG A 86 -11.11 8.84 5.73
C ARG A 86 -10.99 9.29 7.20
N LYS A 87 -11.81 10.26 7.59
CA LYS A 87 -12.01 10.65 9.00
C LYS A 87 -12.93 9.66 9.72
#